data_AF-A0A2A8CY30-F1
#
_entry.id   AF-A0A2A8CY30-F1
#
_cell.length_a   1.000
_cell.length_b   1.000
_cell.length_c   1.000
_cell.angle_alpha   90.00
_cell.angle_beta   90.00
_cell.angle_gamma   90.00
#
_symmetry.space_group_name_H-M   'P 1'
#
loop_
_entity.id
_entity.type
_entity.pdbx_description
1 polymer ?
#
loop_
_entity_poly.entity_id
_entity_poly.type
_entity_poly.pdbx_seq_one_letter_code
_entity_poly.pdbx_strand_id
1 'polypeptide(L)'
;MKSTLRTVFSLGLVLVLGLVTFTACDSSDSGAVQGKMNLRLTDAPLDSVAEVNVTIESINLVREDADDDDLEGDSESDEVEAGDDAIVPVFAPDQPVTVNLLDLTDSTATLVTDAAIPAGDYSQMRLVLTNNNTLVFNDGSTENLKTPSAQQSGYKIQIPEFEIDEEGDIVDLTLDFDASQSVVELGNGGYILKPVVKAEAIEFTDADLELAEIEATGRIDNVDTSGPTLTVEGIPFTTTDSTDFDGVSAIDGLSSYNYASVEAVKEDDGTYRAAEVEALSSDEFTFSLEGYVEGATDTSVSLLGQSIAIDGDTEFEGTLDAATLQALTSSDIIEVDFIVLSDGSRLATSIELGSN
;
A
#
# COMPACT_ATOMS: atom_id res chain seq x y z
N MET A 1 -18.65 -81.83 29.73
CA MET A 1 -17.49 -81.10 30.29
C MET A 1 -17.75 -79.62 30.11
N LYS A 2 -17.72 -78.86 31.23
CA LYS A 2 -17.41 -77.41 31.39
C LYS A 2 -18.08 -76.42 30.41
N SER A 3 -18.74 -75.32 30.77
CA SER A 3 -19.01 -74.65 32.04
C SER A 3 -19.80 -73.37 31.67
N THR A 4 -20.81 -73.01 32.47
CA THR A 4 -21.17 -71.63 32.93
C THR A 4 -21.46 -70.51 31.91
N LEU A 5 -22.32 -69.51 32.10
CA LEU A 5 -23.38 -69.11 33.05
C LEU A 5 -23.63 -67.61 32.70
N ARG A 6 -24.87 -67.09 32.84
CA ARG A 6 -25.20 -65.68 33.22
C ARG A 6 -25.03 -64.58 32.13
N THR A 7 -25.82 -63.50 31.98
CA THR A 7 -26.78 -62.74 32.82
C THR A 7 -27.66 -61.81 31.94
N VAL A 8 -28.80 -61.42 32.51
CA VAL A 8 -29.85 -60.42 32.20
C VAL A 8 -29.39 -58.96 31.92
N PHE A 9 -30.15 -58.18 31.12
CA PHE A 9 -30.43 -56.72 31.26
C PHE A 9 -31.49 -56.33 30.17
N SER A 10 -32.76 -55.93 30.38
CA SER A 10 -33.39 -54.82 31.11
C SER A 10 -33.14 -53.39 30.55
N LEU A 11 -34.20 -52.84 29.94
CA LEU A 11 -34.72 -51.44 29.98
C LEU A 11 -33.89 -50.27 29.40
N GLY A 12 -34.54 -49.43 28.57
CA GLY A 12 -34.09 -48.06 28.30
C GLY A 12 -34.74 -47.36 27.09
N LEU A 13 -35.87 -46.68 27.32
CA LEU A 13 -36.44 -45.64 26.44
C LEU A 13 -35.45 -44.45 26.38
N VAL A 14 -34.88 -44.15 25.21
CA VAL A 14 -34.01 -42.98 25.01
C VAL A 14 -34.72 -41.96 24.11
N LEU A 15 -35.03 -40.84 24.74
CA LEU A 15 -35.48 -39.58 24.18
C LEU A 15 -34.31 -38.99 23.36
N VAL A 16 -34.40 -39.01 22.02
CA VAL A 16 -33.43 -38.35 21.14
C VAL A 16 -33.78 -36.86 21.10
N LEU A 17 -33.07 -36.09 21.92
CA LEU A 17 -33.07 -34.63 21.89
C LEU A 17 -32.24 -34.19 20.68
N GLY A 18 -32.85 -33.44 19.77
CA GLY A 18 -32.18 -32.87 18.60
C GLY A 18 -31.12 -31.86 19.02
N LEU A 19 -29.87 -32.18 18.70
CA LEU A 19 -28.75 -31.25 18.77
C LEU A 19 -28.68 -30.54 17.40
N VAL A 20 -29.27 -29.36 17.32
CA VAL A 20 -29.02 -28.43 16.21
C VAL A 20 -27.65 -27.82 16.47
N THR A 21 -26.62 -28.33 15.82
CA THR A 21 -25.34 -27.66 15.74
C THR A 21 -25.51 -26.49 14.78
N PHE A 22 -25.62 -25.28 15.33
CA PHE A 22 -25.30 -24.07 14.58
C PHE A 22 -23.82 -24.15 14.23
N THR A 23 -23.51 -24.53 13.01
CA THR A 23 -22.25 -24.15 12.38
C THR A 23 -22.33 -22.65 12.17
N ALA A 24 -21.65 -21.90 13.05
CA ALA A 24 -21.32 -20.51 12.78
C ALA A 24 -20.57 -20.49 11.44
N CYS A 25 -21.07 -19.67 10.53
CA CYS A 25 -20.37 -19.36 9.30
C CYS A 25 -19.11 -18.61 9.72
N ASP A 26 -17.98 -19.29 9.65
CA ASP A 26 -16.70 -18.62 9.45
C ASP A 26 -16.81 -18.01 8.05
N SER A 27 -16.97 -16.70 7.97
CA SER A 27 -16.82 -15.96 6.72
C SER A 27 -15.32 -15.94 6.41
N SER A 28 -14.80 -17.09 5.98
CA SER A 28 -13.61 -17.14 5.17
C SER A 28 -14.00 -16.51 3.84
N ASP A 29 -13.87 -15.19 3.75
CA ASP A 29 -14.15 -14.47 2.52
C ASP A 29 -13.12 -14.90 1.48
N SER A 30 -13.64 -15.24 0.31
CA SER A 30 -12.94 -15.87 -0.77
C SER A 30 -12.41 -14.79 -1.70
N GLY A 31 -11.11 -14.47 -1.61
CA GLY A 31 -10.39 -13.73 -2.65
C GLY A 31 -10.93 -12.34 -2.98
N ALA A 32 -11.51 -11.64 -2.00
CA ALA A 32 -11.80 -10.22 -2.13
C ALA A 32 -10.49 -9.45 -1.90
N VAL A 33 -10.18 -8.58 -2.87
CA VAL A 33 -9.01 -7.70 -2.85
C VAL A 33 -8.95 -6.89 -1.55
N GLN A 34 -7.80 -6.94 -0.88
CA GLN A 34 -7.52 -6.18 0.32
C GLN A 34 -6.15 -5.49 0.28
N GLY A 35 -6.15 -4.21 0.65
CA GLY A 35 -4.97 -3.47 1.02
C GLY A 35 -4.69 -3.51 2.52
N LYS A 36 -3.66 -2.79 2.94
CA LYS A 36 -3.17 -2.62 4.30
C LYS A 36 -3.03 -1.14 4.62
N MET A 37 -3.36 -0.76 5.85
CA MET A 37 -3.07 0.58 6.35
C MET A 37 -2.25 0.57 7.62
N ASN A 38 -1.28 1.49 7.63
CA ASN A 38 -0.54 1.93 8.79
C ASN A 38 -1.05 3.30 9.19
N LEU A 39 -1.43 3.46 10.46
CA LEU A 39 -1.96 4.73 10.97
C LEU A 39 -1.10 5.25 12.10
N ARG A 40 -0.65 6.50 11.95
CA ARG A 40 0.16 7.22 12.92
C ARG A 40 -0.57 8.47 13.39
N LEU A 41 -0.24 8.89 14.60
CA LEU A 41 -0.71 10.13 15.22
C LEU A 41 0.49 10.98 15.62
N THR A 42 0.41 12.29 15.35
CA THR A 42 1.35 13.33 15.79
C THR A 42 0.58 14.51 16.37
N ASP A 43 1.29 15.47 16.98
CA ASP A 43 0.73 16.69 17.56
C ASP A 43 1.61 17.91 17.29
N ALA A 44 0.95 19.04 17.08
CA ALA A 44 1.60 20.34 17.01
C ALA A 44 2.00 20.86 18.41
N PRO A 45 3.17 21.53 18.56
CA PRO A 45 3.68 21.93 19.88
C PRO A 45 2.71 22.77 20.74
N LEU A 46 2.55 22.40 22.01
CA LEU A 46 1.78 23.18 23.00
C LEU A 46 2.51 23.29 24.36
N ASP A 47 2.95 24.50 24.71
CA ASP A 47 3.78 24.75 25.91
C ASP A 47 3.00 25.14 27.19
N SER A 48 1.67 25.26 27.12
CA SER A 48 0.89 25.91 28.19
C SER A 48 0.35 24.97 29.27
N VAL A 49 0.39 23.66 29.04
CA VAL A 49 -0.17 22.61 29.91
C VAL A 49 0.79 21.42 30.02
N ALA A 50 0.57 20.53 30.99
CA ALA A 50 1.45 19.40 31.24
C ALA A 50 1.10 18.18 30.39
N GLU A 51 -0.20 17.89 30.21
CA GLU A 51 -0.68 16.77 29.40
C GLU A 51 -2.03 17.11 28.76
N VAL A 52 -2.25 16.59 27.56
CA VAL A 52 -3.56 16.56 26.90
C VAL A 52 -3.86 15.11 26.53
N ASN A 53 -4.64 14.45 27.38
CA ASN A 53 -4.96 13.04 27.22
C ASN A 53 -6.27 12.87 26.45
N VAL A 54 -6.21 12.23 25.28
CA VAL A 54 -7.37 11.88 24.46
C VAL A 54 -7.56 10.37 24.46
N THR A 55 -8.81 9.90 24.60
CA THR A 55 -9.14 8.48 24.66
C THR A 55 -9.94 8.08 23.42
N ILE A 56 -9.27 7.39 22.52
CA ILE A 56 -9.75 6.96 21.21
C ILE A 56 -10.51 5.64 21.36
N GLU A 57 -11.75 5.61 20.88
CA GLU A 57 -12.61 4.42 20.87
C GLU A 57 -12.46 3.63 19.57
N SER A 58 -12.56 4.31 18.43
CA SER A 58 -12.38 3.70 17.13
C SER A 58 -11.96 4.72 16.07
N ILE A 59 -11.34 4.23 15.00
CA ILE A 59 -11.07 4.98 13.78
C ILE A 59 -11.61 4.18 12.61
N ASN A 60 -12.40 4.82 11.77
CA ASN A 60 -13.06 4.18 10.64
C ASN A 60 -12.81 4.97 9.35
N LEU A 61 -12.49 4.29 8.27
CA LEU A 61 -12.57 4.85 6.92
C LEU A 61 -14.03 4.88 6.45
N VAL A 62 -14.31 5.75 5.49
CA VAL A 62 -15.62 5.84 4.83
C VAL A 62 -15.41 5.72 3.32
N ARG A 63 -16.04 4.71 2.72
CA ARG A 63 -16.00 4.44 1.29
C ARG A 63 -16.89 5.43 0.52
N GLU A 64 -16.42 5.90 -0.64
CA GLU A 64 -17.13 6.91 -1.44
C GLU A 64 -18.43 6.41 -2.10
N ASP A 65 -18.52 5.13 -2.47
CA ASP A 65 -19.66 4.53 -3.18
C ASP A 65 -20.98 4.44 -2.39
N ALA A 66 -21.05 5.02 -1.20
CA ALA A 66 -22.34 5.26 -0.57
C ALA A 66 -23.01 6.44 -1.28
N ASP A 67 -24.03 6.15 -2.09
CA ASP A 67 -25.00 7.13 -2.63
C ASP A 67 -25.27 8.26 -1.61
N ASP A 68 -24.56 9.39 -1.72
CA ASP A 68 -24.80 10.59 -0.91
C ASP A 68 -24.50 11.86 -1.72
N ASP A 69 -25.57 12.47 -2.24
CA ASP A 69 -25.56 13.67 -3.07
C ASP A 69 -25.27 14.99 -2.29
N ASP A 70 -24.96 14.93 -0.99
CA ASP A 70 -24.77 16.12 -0.13
C ASP A 70 -23.31 16.51 0.18
N LEU A 71 -22.30 15.97 -0.53
CA LEU A 71 -20.86 16.29 -0.32
C LEU A 71 -20.40 17.68 -0.86
N GLU A 72 -21.31 18.64 -1.02
CA GLU A 72 -20.99 20.02 -1.43
C GLU A 72 -21.59 21.02 -0.41
N GLY A 73 -21.12 20.95 0.85
CA GLY A 73 -21.60 21.83 1.92
C GLY A 73 -20.55 22.12 2.99
N ASP A 74 -20.00 23.34 2.97
CA ASP A 74 -19.22 23.98 4.04
C ASP A 74 -20.12 24.27 5.26
N SER A 75 -20.61 23.21 5.91
CA SER A 75 -21.47 23.28 7.09
C SER A 75 -20.85 22.46 8.21
N GLU A 76 -20.30 23.18 9.20
CA GLU A 76 -19.75 22.72 10.48
C GLU A 76 -20.76 22.02 11.42
N SER A 77 -21.85 21.46 10.88
CA SER A 77 -22.85 20.72 11.63
C SER A 77 -23.89 20.11 10.69
N ASP A 78 -23.63 18.96 10.09
CA ASP A 78 -24.71 18.09 9.63
C ASP A 78 -24.26 16.64 9.84
N GLU A 79 -25.03 15.91 10.64
CA GLU A 79 -24.86 14.49 10.92
C GLU A 79 -25.15 13.74 9.62
N VAL A 80 -24.10 13.48 8.83
CA VAL A 80 -24.18 12.63 7.64
C VAL A 80 -24.03 11.19 8.09
N GLU A 81 -25.15 10.48 8.22
CA GLU A 81 -25.18 9.05 8.51
C GLU A 81 -24.83 8.27 7.24
N ALA A 82 -23.52 8.10 6.97
CA ALA A 82 -23.06 7.13 6.00
C ALA A 82 -23.68 5.76 6.35
N GLY A 83 -24.24 5.07 5.36
CA GLY A 83 -24.83 3.75 5.59
C GLY A 83 -23.81 2.80 6.23
N ASP A 84 -24.27 1.92 7.13
CA ASP A 84 -23.40 0.99 7.87
C ASP A 84 -22.42 0.20 6.98
N ASP A 85 -22.78 -0.05 5.71
CA ASP A 85 -21.96 -0.78 4.73
C ASP A 85 -20.76 0.04 4.18
N ALA A 86 -20.72 1.36 4.41
CA ALA A 86 -19.64 2.24 3.95
C ALA A 86 -18.56 2.50 5.02
N ILE A 87 -18.82 2.08 6.26
CA ILE A 87 -17.90 2.29 7.39
C ILE A 87 -16.94 1.11 7.50
N VAL A 88 -15.66 1.36 7.27
CA VAL A 88 -14.59 0.36 7.35
C VAL A 88 -13.77 0.60 8.62
N PRO A 89 -13.85 -0.25 9.65
CA PRO A 89 -13.09 -0.06 10.88
C PRO A 89 -11.61 -0.39 10.67
N VAL A 90 -10.73 0.60 10.83
CA VAL A 90 -9.26 0.42 10.76
C VAL A 90 -8.60 0.35 12.14
N PHE A 91 -9.25 0.90 13.16
CA PHE A 91 -8.85 0.78 14.56
C PHE A 91 -10.08 0.58 15.43
N ALA A 92 -10.22 -0.59 16.05
CA ALA A 92 -11.33 -0.91 16.95
C ALA A 92 -10.85 -1.88 18.05
N PRO A 93 -10.00 -1.42 18.99
CA PRO A 93 -9.49 -2.27 20.07
C PRO A 93 -10.61 -2.70 21.03
N ASP A 94 -10.40 -3.83 21.73
CA ASP A 94 -11.33 -4.32 22.77
C ASP A 94 -11.62 -3.29 23.87
N GLN A 95 -10.67 -2.37 24.11
CA GLN A 95 -10.76 -1.28 25.07
C GLN A 95 -10.22 0.02 24.45
N PRO A 96 -10.86 1.17 24.70
CA PRO A 96 -10.37 2.46 24.22
C PRO A 96 -8.93 2.74 24.66
N VAL A 97 -8.17 3.41 23.79
CA VAL A 97 -6.75 3.71 24.00
C VAL A 97 -6.58 5.19 24.31
N THR A 98 -5.91 5.49 25.43
CA THR A 98 -5.59 6.86 25.82
C THR A 98 -4.18 7.24 25.35
N VAL A 99 -4.06 8.39 24.71
CA VAL A 99 -2.81 8.96 24.23
C VAL A 99 -2.64 10.37 24.80
N ASN A 100 -1.46 10.68 25.31
CA ASN A 100 -1.07 12.04 25.64
C ASN A 100 -0.52 12.70 24.38
N LEU A 101 -1.24 13.70 23.84
CA LEU A 101 -0.85 14.35 22.59
C LEU A 101 0.51 15.05 22.71
N LEU A 102 0.85 15.59 23.88
CA LEU A 102 2.10 16.32 24.08
C LEU A 102 3.35 15.42 24.06
N ASP A 103 3.18 14.10 24.24
CA ASP A 103 4.29 13.15 24.04
C ASP A 103 4.61 12.94 22.55
N LEU A 104 3.75 13.44 21.65
CA LEU A 104 3.86 13.33 20.20
C LEU A 104 4.39 14.60 19.55
N THR A 105 4.72 15.65 20.31
CA THR A 105 5.40 16.81 19.74
C THR A 105 6.76 16.40 19.16
N ASP A 106 6.95 16.58 17.85
CA ASP A 106 8.12 16.12 17.09
C ASP A 106 8.34 14.58 17.11
N SER A 107 7.29 13.79 17.36
CA SER A 107 7.32 12.33 17.38
C SER A 107 6.02 11.77 16.83
N THR A 108 5.98 10.48 16.49
CA THR A 108 4.74 9.80 16.07
C THR A 108 4.40 8.65 17.00
N ALA A 109 3.11 8.43 17.23
CA ALA A 109 2.58 7.21 17.83
C ALA A 109 1.92 6.36 16.75
N THR A 110 2.38 5.13 16.59
CA THR A 110 1.70 4.13 15.74
C THR A 110 0.44 3.64 16.44
N LEU A 111 -0.72 3.93 15.86
CA LEU A 111 -2.03 3.47 16.35
C LEU A 111 -2.40 2.11 15.74
N VAL A 112 -2.05 1.91 14.47
CA VAL A 112 -2.38 0.71 13.69
C VAL A 112 -1.18 0.31 12.84
N THR A 113 -0.97 -0.99 12.69
CA THR A 113 -0.01 -1.57 11.75
C THR A 113 -0.71 -2.66 10.96
N ASP A 114 -0.60 -2.62 9.64
CA ASP A 114 -1.15 -3.61 8.71
C ASP A 114 -2.66 -3.89 8.90
N ALA A 115 -3.49 -2.87 9.14
CA ALA A 115 -4.94 -3.08 9.15
C ALA A 115 -5.43 -3.39 7.74
N ALA A 116 -6.12 -4.53 7.58
CA ALA A 116 -6.73 -4.90 6.31
C ALA A 116 -7.85 -3.92 5.94
N ILE A 117 -7.79 -3.39 4.72
CA ILE A 117 -8.81 -2.51 4.15
C ILE A 117 -9.34 -3.18 2.88
N PRO A 118 -10.65 -3.36 2.73
CA PRO A 118 -11.24 -3.91 1.51
C PRO A 118 -11.13 -2.94 0.34
N ALA A 119 -11.19 -3.46 -0.88
CA ALA A 119 -11.22 -2.65 -2.08
C ALA A 119 -12.28 -1.53 -2.08
N GLY A 120 -11.95 -0.40 -2.70
CA GLY A 120 -12.79 0.77 -2.91
C GLY A 120 -12.06 2.10 -2.73
N ASP A 121 -12.76 3.19 -3.03
CA ASP A 121 -12.27 4.57 -2.91
C ASP A 121 -12.53 5.18 -1.53
N TYR A 122 -11.55 5.92 -1.03
CA TYR A 122 -11.59 6.54 0.29
C TYR A 122 -11.05 7.98 0.27
N SER A 123 -11.85 8.93 0.73
CA SER A 123 -11.44 10.34 0.95
C SER A 123 -11.76 10.86 2.36
N GLN A 124 -12.29 9.99 3.23
CA GLN A 124 -12.76 10.40 4.54
C GLN A 124 -12.45 9.36 5.63
N MET A 125 -12.10 9.87 6.82
CA MET A 125 -11.94 9.10 8.05
C MET A 125 -12.79 9.67 9.19
N ARG A 126 -13.24 8.80 10.10
CA ARG A 126 -13.98 9.15 11.32
C ARG A 126 -13.18 8.76 12.56
N LEU A 127 -12.84 9.75 13.39
CA LEU A 127 -12.21 9.56 14.70
C LEU A 127 -13.27 9.58 15.80
N VAL A 128 -13.49 8.45 16.48
CA VAL A 128 -14.43 8.35 17.61
C VAL A 128 -13.67 8.45 18.92
N LEU A 129 -14.02 9.45 19.72
CA LEU A 129 -13.43 9.70 21.04
C LEU A 129 -14.46 9.41 22.14
N THR A 130 -13.99 8.84 23.25
CA THR A 130 -14.82 8.65 24.45
C THR A 130 -14.99 9.97 25.22
N ASN A 131 -15.75 9.94 26.31
CA ASN A 131 -15.87 11.08 27.24
C ASN A 131 -14.74 11.14 28.30
N ASN A 132 -13.75 10.25 28.23
CA ASN A 132 -12.66 10.14 29.20
C ASN A 132 -11.40 10.89 28.73
N ASN A 133 -11.56 12.14 28.29
CA ASN A 133 -10.45 13.00 27.89
C ASN A 133 -10.12 13.96 29.04
N THR A 134 -8.84 14.29 29.24
CA THR A 134 -8.41 15.13 30.36
C THR A 134 -7.32 16.12 29.97
N LEU A 135 -7.37 17.30 30.58
CA LEU A 135 -6.31 18.30 30.55
C LEU A 135 -5.60 18.32 31.89
N VAL A 136 -4.28 18.19 31.91
CA VAL A 136 -3.46 18.29 33.13
C VAL A 136 -2.65 19.58 33.07
N PHE A 137 -2.79 20.43 34.09
CA PHE A 137 -2.02 21.66 34.20
C PHE A 137 -0.66 21.43 34.84
N ASN A 138 0.26 22.38 34.64
CA ASN A 138 1.62 22.36 35.20
C ASN A 138 1.67 22.33 36.74
N ASP A 139 0.59 22.70 37.44
CA ASP A 139 0.47 22.58 38.89
C ASP A 139 -0.05 21.20 39.37
N GLY A 140 -0.33 20.29 38.43
CA GLY A 140 -0.84 18.94 38.65
C GLY A 140 -2.35 18.86 38.81
N SER A 141 -3.09 19.96 38.66
CA SER A 141 -4.56 19.91 38.62
C SER A 141 -5.06 19.31 37.29
N THR A 142 -6.20 18.63 37.34
CA THR A 142 -6.78 17.93 36.18
C THR A 142 -8.21 18.40 35.94
N GLU A 143 -8.52 18.70 34.68
CA GLU A 143 -9.87 19.02 34.20
C GLU A 143 -10.35 17.99 33.20
N ASN A 144 -11.63 17.61 33.28
CA ASN A 144 -12.24 16.71 32.30
C ASN A 144 -12.64 17.49 31.05
N LEU A 145 -12.21 17.02 29.89
CA LEU A 145 -12.56 17.61 28.60
C LEU A 145 -13.78 16.89 28.02
N LYS A 146 -14.90 17.60 27.92
CA LYS A 146 -16.10 17.08 27.25
C LYS A 146 -16.00 17.28 25.75
N THR A 147 -16.37 16.27 24.98
CA THR A 147 -16.63 16.37 23.55
C THR A 147 -18.08 16.78 23.31
N PRO A 148 -18.37 17.75 22.42
CA PRO A 148 -19.72 18.03 21.95
C PRO A 148 -20.43 16.79 21.39
N SER A 149 -21.76 16.73 21.49
CA SER A 149 -22.56 15.55 21.11
C SER A 149 -22.41 15.15 19.64
N ALA A 150 -22.21 16.11 18.73
CA ALA A 150 -21.98 15.85 17.30
C ALA A 150 -20.67 15.12 16.99
N GLN A 151 -19.78 14.96 17.99
CA GLN A 151 -18.52 14.22 17.86
C GLN A 151 -18.61 12.79 18.44
N GLN A 152 -19.78 12.41 18.98
CA GLN A 152 -20.02 11.06 19.51
C GLN A 152 -20.23 10.01 18.42
N SER A 153 -20.65 10.42 17.21
CA SER A 153 -20.75 9.57 16.02
C SER A 153 -19.45 9.48 15.21
N GLY A 154 -18.41 10.21 15.62
CA GLY A 154 -17.10 10.26 14.98
C GLY A 154 -16.81 11.61 14.34
N TYR A 155 -15.71 12.24 14.75
CA TYR A 155 -15.19 13.46 14.13
C TYR A 155 -14.75 13.16 12.70
N LYS A 156 -15.36 13.83 11.72
CA LYS A 156 -15.04 13.71 10.30
C LYS A 156 -13.69 14.39 10.02
N ILE A 157 -12.79 13.64 9.39
CA ILE A 157 -11.48 14.08 8.92
C ILE A 157 -11.47 13.84 7.42
N GLN A 158 -11.20 14.90 6.66
CA GLN A 158 -10.92 14.77 5.23
C GLN A 158 -9.47 14.31 5.05
N ILE A 159 -9.27 13.31 4.21
CA ILE A 159 -7.96 12.78 3.86
C ILE A 159 -7.79 12.88 2.34
N PRO A 160 -6.56 12.90 1.81
CA PRO A 160 -6.37 12.78 0.37
C PRO A 160 -7.01 11.49 -0.13
N GLU A 161 -7.64 11.56 -1.29
CA GLU A 161 -8.29 10.43 -1.96
C GLU A 161 -7.27 9.35 -2.30
N PHE A 162 -7.61 8.09 -2.03
CA PHE A 162 -6.86 6.91 -2.45
C PHE A 162 -7.83 5.76 -2.78
N GLU A 163 -7.41 4.91 -3.70
CA GLU A 163 -8.12 3.71 -4.12
C GLU A 163 -7.42 2.47 -3.56
N ILE A 164 -8.19 1.44 -3.23
CA ILE A 164 -7.67 0.08 -3.00
C ILE A 164 -8.32 -0.78 -4.07
N ASP A 165 -7.56 -1.23 -5.04
CA ASP A 165 -8.03 -2.07 -6.13
C ASP A 165 -7.15 -3.31 -6.33
N GLU A 166 -6.06 -3.43 -5.55
CA GLU A 166 -5.16 -4.57 -5.57
C GLU A 166 -4.87 -5.22 -4.21
N GLU A 167 -4.50 -6.51 -4.26
CA GLU A 167 -4.17 -7.26 -3.07
C GLU A 167 -2.74 -6.92 -2.64
N GLY A 168 -2.61 -6.18 -1.54
CA GLY A 168 -1.32 -5.82 -0.99
C GLY A 168 -1.05 -4.33 -0.91
N ASP A 169 -1.91 -3.48 -1.48
CA ASP A 169 -1.76 -2.02 -1.45
C ASP A 169 -1.48 -1.54 -0.04
N ILE A 170 -0.53 -0.64 0.15
CA ILE A 170 -0.14 -0.13 1.46
C ILE A 170 -0.42 1.37 1.52
N VAL A 171 -1.18 1.76 2.54
CA VAL A 171 -1.45 3.16 2.87
C VAL A 171 -0.80 3.50 4.20
N ASP A 172 0.23 4.35 4.18
CA ASP A 172 0.83 4.93 5.37
C ASP A 172 0.25 6.32 5.60
N LEU A 173 -0.62 6.46 6.60
CA LEU A 173 -1.30 7.71 6.94
C LEU A 173 -0.83 8.25 8.30
N THR A 174 -0.43 9.53 8.33
CA THR A 174 -0.15 10.27 9.56
C THR A 174 -1.20 11.35 9.80
N LEU A 175 -1.87 11.27 10.94
CA LEU A 175 -2.82 12.28 11.42
C LEU A 175 -2.10 13.25 12.36
N ASP A 176 -2.21 14.54 12.07
CA ASP A 176 -1.80 15.64 12.96
C ASP A 176 -3.02 16.10 13.77
N PHE A 177 -2.96 15.90 15.08
CA PHE A 177 -3.97 16.36 16.02
C PHE A 177 -3.44 17.60 16.71
N ASP A 178 -3.98 18.78 16.42
CA ASP A 178 -3.51 20.03 17.04
C ASP A 178 -4.15 20.21 18.42
N ALA A 179 -3.45 19.80 19.49
CA ALA A 179 -3.94 19.94 20.86
C ALA A 179 -4.21 21.41 21.23
N SER A 180 -3.44 22.35 20.68
CA SER A 180 -3.53 23.79 20.99
C SER A 180 -4.83 24.42 20.50
N GLN A 181 -5.31 24.00 19.32
CA GLN A 181 -6.58 24.44 18.76
C GLN A 181 -7.74 23.57 19.26
N SER A 182 -7.46 22.35 19.69
CA SER A 182 -8.49 21.41 20.10
C SER A 182 -9.02 21.64 21.51
N VAL A 183 -8.21 22.19 22.41
CA VAL A 183 -8.63 22.49 23.79
C VAL A 183 -9.17 23.92 23.86
N VAL A 184 -10.46 24.07 24.16
CA VAL A 184 -11.13 25.36 24.21
C VAL A 184 -11.59 25.70 25.62
N GLU A 185 -11.13 26.84 26.14
CA GLU A 185 -11.61 27.41 27.39
C GLU A 185 -13.00 28.05 27.20
N LEU A 186 -13.94 27.68 28.06
CA LEU A 186 -15.28 28.25 28.12
C LEU A 186 -15.28 29.52 28.97
N GLY A 187 -16.18 30.46 28.68
CA GLY A 187 -16.32 31.71 29.46
C GLY A 187 -16.74 31.53 30.94
N ASN A 188 -17.01 30.30 31.39
CA ASN A 188 -17.25 29.95 32.79
C ASN A 188 -16.02 29.34 33.49
N GLY A 189 -14.87 29.27 32.83
CA GLY A 189 -13.62 28.71 33.34
C GLY A 189 -13.48 27.19 33.23
N GLY A 190 -14.39 26.50 32.53
CA GLY A 190 -14.25 25.09 32.18
C GLY A 190 -13.60 24.89 30.81
N TYR A 191 -13.25 23.64 30.46
CA TYR A 191 -12.63 23.32 29.17
C TYR A 191 -13.43 22.25 28.41
N ILE A 192 -13.38 22.31 27.09
CA ILE A 192 -13.95 21.30 26.18
C ILE A 192 -12.90 20.85 25.16
N LEU A 193 -13.09 19.66 24.62
CA LEU A 193 -12.32 19.16 23.49
C LEU A 193 -13.16 19.33 22.21
N LYS A 194 -12.64 20.09 21.27
CA LYS A 194 -13.12 20.21 19.89
C LYS A 194 -11.97 19.79 18.97
N PRO A 195 -11.83 18.50 18.63
CA PRO A 195 -10.70 18.04 17.83
C PRO A 195 -10.51 18.89 16.57
N VAL A 196 -9.26 19.22 16.29
CA VAL A 196 -8.78 19.80 15.05
C VAL A 196 -7.72 18.83 14.56
N VAL A 197 -8.11 17.98 13.61
CA VAL A 197 -7.27 16.87 13.12
C VAL A 197 -7.19 16.95 11.60
N LYS A 198 -5.99 16.73 11.06
CA LYS A 198 -5.73 16.74 9.61
C LYS A 198 -4.87 15.55 9.22
N ALA A 199 -5.01 15.08 7.99
CA ALA A 199 -3.98 14.26 7.37
C ALA A 199 -2.76 15.15 7.06
N GLU A 200 -1.60 14.80 7.61
CA GLU A 200 -0.35 15.51 7.35
C GLU A 200 0.42 14.88 6.19
N ALA A 201 0.52 13.55 6.21
CA ALA A 201 1.21 12.77 5.20
C ALA A 201 0.39 11.52 4.89
N ILE A 202 0.29 11.22 3.60
CA ILE A 202 -0.18 9.94 3.09
C ILE A 202 0.86 9.45 2.09
N GLU A 203 1.30 8.21 2.27
CA GLU A 203 2.13 7.50 1.32
C GLU A 203 1.31 6.30 0.83
N PHE A 204 1.10 6.22 -0.47
CA PHE A 204 0.44 5.08 -1.11
C PHE A 204 1.54 4.26 -1.80
N THR A 205 1.56 2.96 -1.51
CA THR A 205 2.39 1.98 -2.21
C THR A 205 1.44 0.97 -2.82
N ASP A 206 1.28 1.06 -4.12
CA ASP A 206 0.52 0.10 -4.91
C ASP A 206 1.21 -1.28 -4.84
N ALA A 207 0.43 -2.35 -4.66
CA ALA A 207 0.96 -3.72 -4.57
C ALA A 207 1.67 -4.15 -5.86
N ASP A 208 1.18 -3.71 -7.02
CA ASP A 208 1.78 -4.00 -8.31
C ASP A 208 3.00 -3.12 -8.59
N LEU A 209 3.17 -2.01 -7.86
CA LEU A 209 4.46 -1.33 -7.68
C LEU A 209 5.32 -2.06 -6.62
N GLU A 210 5.49 -3.38 -6.78
CA GLU A 210 6.81 -3.96 -6.51
C GLU A 210 7.79 -3.09 -7.30
N LEU A 211 8.68 -2.35 -6.61
CA LEU A 211 9.67 -1.48 -7.24
C LEU A 211 10.20 -2.17 -8.48
N ALA A 212 9.94 -1.60 -9.67
CA ALA A 212 10.35 -2.23 -10.91
C ALA A 212 11.82 -2.62 -10.80
N GLU A 213 12.09 -3.92 -10.81
CA GLU A 213 13.43 -4.43 -10.53
C GLU A 213 14.34 -4.29 -11.74
N ILE A 214 13.74 -4.11 -12.90
CA ILE A 214 14.40 -4.16 -14.20
C ILE A 214 13.72 -3.19 -15.16
N GLU A 215 14.51 -2.66 -16.10
CA GLU A 215 14.05 -1.80 -17.19
C GLU A 215 14.52 -2.39 -18.53
N ALA A 216 13.68 -2.32 -19.56
CA ALA A 216 14.07 -2.62 -20.93
C ALA A 216 13.59 -1.56 -21.90
N THR A 217 14.53 -0.76 -22.40
CA THR A 217 14.28 0.26 -23.42
C THR A 217 14.79 -0.20 -24.77
N GLY A 218 13.89 -0.31 -25.76
CA GLY A 218 14.28 -0.68 -27.12
C GLY A 218 13.14 -1.00 -28.06
N ARG A 219 13.41 -1.85 -29.04
CA ARG A 219 12.47 -2.15 -30.12
C ARG A 219 11.37 -3.10 -29.66
N ILE A 220 10.13 -2.76 -30.02
CA ILE A 220 8.98 -3.64 -29.90
C ILE A 220 9.06 -4.73 -31.00
N ASP A 221 9.22 -5.98 -30.57
CA ASP A 221 9.25 -7.15 -31.44
C ASP A 221 7.84 -7.73 -31.68
N ASN A 222 6.99 -7.70 -30.65
CA ASN A 222 5.64 -8.26 -30.72
C ASN A 222 4.68 -7.57 -29.73
N VAL A 223 3.43 -7.41 -30.17
CA VAL A 223 2.30 -6.98 -29.33
C VAL A 223 1.18 -8.00 -29.52
N ASP A 224 0.88 -8.79 -28.50
CA ASP A 224 -0.21 -9.78 -28.51
C ASP A 224 -1.30 -9.39 -27.52
N THR A 225 -2.39 -8.83 -28.05
CA THR A 225 -3.56 -8.40 -27.27
C THR A 225 -4.49 -9.55 -26.86
N SER A 226 -4.22 -10.79 -27.31
CA SER A 226 -5.02 -11.96 -26.96
C SER A 226 -4.56 -12.68 -25.69
N GLY A 227 -3.30 -12.45 -25.29
CA GLY A 227 -2.69 -12.98 -24.07
C GLY A 227 -1.94 -11.90 -23.29
N PRO A 228 -2.45 -10.66 -23.26
CA PRO A 228 -1.72 -9.37 -23.19
C PRO A 228 -0.21 -9.51 -22.96
N THR A 229 0.54 -9.89 -23.99
CA THR A 229 2.01 -9.93 -23.92
C THR A 229 2.64 -8.92 -24.86
N LEU A 230 3.58 -8.14 -24.34
CA LEU A 230 4.48 -7.28 -25.07
C LEU A 230 5.85 -7.96 -25.18
N THR A 231 6.59 -7.76 -26.26
CA THR A 231 7.98 -8.19 -26.35
C THR A 231 8.84 -7.03 -26.79
N VAL A 232 9.78 -6.62 -25.95
CA VAL A 232 10.76 -5.56 -26.22
C VAL A 232 12.15 -6.16 -26.18
N GLU A 233 12.95 -5.97 -27.22
CA GLU A 233 14.32 -6.50 -27.30
C GLU A 233 14.41 -8.02 -27.05
N GLY A 234 13.41 -8.76 -27.50
CA GLY A 234 13.30 -10.21 -27.31
C GLY A 234 12.92 -10.65 -25.89
N ILE A 235 12.60 -9.71 -25.00
CA ILE A 235 12.18 -9.96 -23.62
C ILE A 235 10.65 -9.92 -23.55
N PRO A 236 9.98 -11.02 -23.17
CA PRO A 236 8.53 -11.03 -23.04
C PRO A 236 8.08 -10.44 -21.71
N PHE A 237 7.12 -9.53 -21.77
CA PHE A 237 6.44 -8.91 -20.64
C PHE A 237 4.96 -9.25 -20.71
N THR A 238 4.39 -9.67 -19.58
CA THR A 238 2.94 -9.74 -19.42
C THR A 238 2.43 -8.38 -18.94
N THR A 239 1.37 -7.88 -19.56
CA THR A 239 0.68 -6.68 -19.07
C THR A 239 -0.63 -7.09 -18.40
N THR A 240 -1.04 -6.32 -17.40
CA THR A 240 -2.25 -6.50 -16.61
C THR A 240 -3.17 -5.29 -16.81
N ASP A 241 -4.29 -5.25 -16.09
CA ASP A 241 -5.14 -4.06 -16.07
C ASP A 241 -4.50 -2.90 -15.29
N SER A 242 -3.48 -3.21 -14.47
CA SER A 242 -2.70 -2.30 -13.63
C SER A 242 -1.41 -1.79 -14.26
N THR A 243 -0.98 -2.35 -15.40
CA THR A 243 0.17 -1.80 -16.14
C THR A 243 -0.12 -0.35 -16.55
N ASP A 244 0.69 0.59 -16.05
CA ASP A 244 0.61 1.99 -16.47
C ASP A 244 1.12 2.14 -17.90
N PHE A 245 0.42 2.93 -18.71
CA PHE A 245 0.79 3.18 -20.09
C PHE A 245 0.95 4.68 -20.32
N ASP A 246 2.18 5.12 -20.61
CA ASP A 246 2.45 6.48 -21.07
C ASP A 246 2.53 6.53 -22.61
N GLY A 247 2.01 7.60 -23.20
CA GLY A 247 1.91 7.83 -24.64
C GLY A 247 0.80 7.06 -25.35
N VAL A 248 0.26 6.00 -24.74
CA VAL A 248 -0.90 5.21 -25.22
C VAL A 248 -1.85 4.88 -24.07
N SER A 249 -3.11 4.53 -24.37
CA SER A 249 -4.09 4.21 -23.32
C SER A 249 -4.17 2.73 -22.93
N ALA A 250 -3.49 1.86 -23.69
CA ALA A 250 -3.48 0.41 -23.50
C ALA A 250 -2.46 -0.23 -24.46
N ILE A 251 -2.13 -1.51 -24.22
CA ILE A 251 -1.23 -2.33 -25.05
C ILE A 251 -1.56 -2.34 -26.55
N ASP A 252 -2.84 -2.22 -26.95
CA ASP A 252 -3.21 -2.22 -28.38
C ASP A 252 -2.74 -0.95 -29.13
N GLY A 253 -2.57 0.16 -28.40
CA GLY A 253 -2.03 1.42 -28.89
C GLY A 253 -0.57 1.31 -29.33
N LEU A 254 0.22 0.43 -28.70
CA LEU A 254 1.64 0.21 -29.01
C LEU A 254 1.88 -0.28 -30.44
N SER A 255 0.85 -0.84 -31.09
CA SER A 255 0.93 -1.23 -32.51
C SER A 255 1.23 -0.05 -33.47
N SER A 256 1.07 1.19 -33.00
CA SER A 256 1.44 2.40 -33.74
C SER A 256 2.88 2.86 -33.51
N TYR A 257 3.58 2.25 -32.56
CA TYR A 257 4.93 2.59 -32.13
C TYR A 257 5.90 1.48 -32.48
N ASN A 258 7.18 1.82 -32.57
CA ASN A 258 8.24 0.84 -32.87
C ASN A 258 9.14 0.55 -31.66
N TYR A 259 9.05 1.39 -30.63
CA TYR A 259 9.93 1.38 -29.46
C TYR A 259 9.12 1.62 -28.20
N ALA A 260 9.58 1.07 -27.09
CA ALA A 260 9.03 1.31 -25.77
C ALA A 260 10.15 1.23 -24.72
N SER A 261 9.95 1.94 -23.61
CA SER A 261 10.55 1.59 -22.32
C SER A 261 9.56 0.75 -21.54
N VAL A 262 10.05 -0.25 -20.82
CA VAL A 262 9.25 -1.12 -19.96
C VAL A 262 9.94 -1.25 -18.63
N GLU A 263 9.33 -0.69 -17.59
CA GLU A 263 9.67 -0.97 -16.20
C GLU A 263 8.89 -2.22 -15.77
N ALA A 264 9.56 -3.19 -15.17
CA ALA A 264 8.93 -4.47 -14.86
C ALA A 264 9.40 -5.12 -13.56
N VAL A 265 8.53 -5.98 -13.07
CA VAL A 265 8.75 -6.82 -11.90
C VAL A 265 9.08 -8.23 -12.36
N LYS A 266 10.05 -8.87 -11.71
CA LYS A 266 10.37 -10.27 -11.96
C LYS A 266 9.55 -11.18 -11.06
N GLU A 267 8.75 -12.05 -11.68
CA GLU A 267 7.90 -13.00 -10.98
C GLU A 267 8.69 -14.19 -10.41
N ASP A 268 8.11 -14.87 -9.43
CA ASP A 268 8.64 -16.10 -8.83
C ASP A 268 8.92 -17.22 -9.86
N ASP A 269 8.18 -17.22 -10.97
CA ASP A 269 8.35 -18.19 -12.06
C ASP A 269 9.42 -17.77 -13.10
N GLY A 270 10.02 -16.60 -12.90
CA GLY A 270 11.05 -16.00 -13.74
C GLY A 270 10.52 -15.24 -14.96
N THR A 271 9.21 -15.06 -15.09
CA THR A 271 8.62 -14.15 -16.08
C THR A 271 8.68 -12.70 -15.60
N TYR A 272 8.34 -11.77 -16.50
CA TYR A 272 8.34 -10.34 -16.20
C TYR A 272 6.93 -9.78 -16.39
N ARG A 273 6.42 -9.11 -15.36
CA ARG A 273 5.16 -8.35 -15.39
C ARG A 273 5.50 -6.88 -15.56
N ALA A 274 4.93 -6.22 -16.57
CA ALA A 274 5.16 -4.79 -16.79
C ALA A 274 4.41 -3.97 -15.75
N ALA A 275 5.13 -3.10 -15.03
CA ALA A 275 4.56 -2.10 -14.14
C ALA A 275 4.23 -0.83 -14.93
N GLU A 276 5.17 -0.36 -15.77
CA GLU A 276 4.98 0.78 -16.66
C GLU A 276 5.46 0.46 -18.08
N VAL A 277 4.74 0.98 -19.08
CA VAL A 277 5.14 0.92 -20.49
C VAL A 277 5.01 2.30 -21.13
N GLU A 278 6.15 2.93 -21.42
CA GLU A 278 6.21 4.19 -22.16
C GLU A 278 6.35 3.94 -23.66
N ALA A 279 5.44 4.51 -24.46
CA ALA A 279 5.50 4.43 -25.92
C ALA A 279 6.46 5.49 -26.52
N LEU A 280 7.60 5.03 -27.05
CA LEU A 280 8.69 5.94 -27.45
C LEU A 280 8.65 6.35 -28.92
N SER A 281 8.99 7.63 -29.16
CA SER A 281 9.23 8.17 -30.50
C SER A 281 10.63 7.73 -31.00
N SER A 282 10.82 7.65 -32.33
CA SER A 282 12.05 7.09 -32.93
C SER A 282 13.33 7.93 -32.72
N ASP A 283 13.24 9.08 -32.07
CA ASP A 283 14.28 10.09 -31.96
C ASP A 283 14.65 10.47 -30.52
N GLU A 284 14.03 9.85 -29.51
CA GLU A 284 14.15 10.28 -28.11
C GLU A 284 14.48 9.13 -27.12
N PHE A 285 15.45 8.25 -27.43
CA PHE A 285 15.94 7.26 -26.46
C PHE A 285 17.30 6.62 -26.83
N THR A 286 17.94 5.98 -25.85
CA THR A 286 19.03 5.00 -26.03
C THR A 286 18.50 3.60 -25.77
N PHE A 287 19.04 2.58 -26.45
CA PHE A 287 18.70 1.20 -26.08
C PHE A 287 19.43 0.88 -24.79
N SER A 288 18.68 0.51 -23.75
CA SER A 288 19.22 0.16 -22.43
C SER A 288 18.51 -1.07 -21.89
N LEU A 289 19.24 -1.90 -21.15
CA LEU A 289 18.67 -2.93 -20.28
C LEU A 289 19.24 -2.71 -18.87
N GLU A 290 18.37 -2.65 -17.88
CA GLU A 290 18.72 -2.70 -16.46
C GLU A 290 18.21 -4.00 -15.85
N GLY A 291 19.03 -4.67 -15.05
CA GLY A 291 18.57 -5.82 -14.26
C GLY A 291 19.68 -6.70 -13.70
N TYR A 292 19.26 -7.80 -13.07
CA TYR A 292 20.17 -8.73 -12.42
C TYR A 292 21.15 -9.41 -13.39
N VAL A 293 22.41 -9.48 -12.99
CA VAL A 293 23.47 -10.15 -13.76
C VAL A 293 23.24 -11.66 -13.83
N GLU A 294 23.12 -12.19 -15.04
CA GLU A 294 23.06 -13.63 -15.32
C GLU A 294 24.45 -14.20 -15.66
N GLY A 295 25.36 -13.35 -16.16
CA GLY A 295 26.74 -13.73 -16.40
C GLY A 295 27.61 -12.58 -16.91
N ALA A 296 28.88 -12.54 -16.51
CA ALA A 296 29.83 -11.52 -16.93
C ALA A 296 31.17 -12.16 -17.32
N THR A 297 31.72 -11.75 -18.47
CA THR A 297 33.04 -12.14 -18.97
C THR A 297 33.83 -10.91 -19.38
N ASP A 298 35.05 -11.11 -19.90
CA ASP A 298 35.86 -10.02 -20.47
C ASP A 298 35.35 -9.52 -21.84
N THR A 299 34.40 -10.21 -22.45
CA THR A 299 33.90 -9.92 -23.82
C THR A 299 32.38 -9.88 -23.92
N SER A 300 31.66 -10.11 -22.83
CA SER A 300 30.21 -10.08 -22.81
C SER A 300 29.64 -9.96 -21.41
N VAL A 301 28.44 -9.40 -21.31
CA VAL A 301 27.58 -9.47 -20.13
C VAL A 301 26.21 -10.03 -20.51
N SER A 302 25.48 -10.59 -19.55
CA SER A 302 24.15 -11.16 -19.75
C SER A 302 23.21 -10.77 -18.62
N LEU A 303 22.02 -10.33 -19.00
CA LEU A 303 20.90 -9.94 -18.14
C LEU A 303 19.60 -10.09 -18.94
N LEU A 304 18.48 -10.36 -18.26
CA LEU A 304 17.16 -10.51 -18.88
C LEU A 304 17.13 -11.53 -20.04
N GLY A 305 17.91 -12.61 -19.92
CA GLY A 305 18.11 -13.61 -20.98
C GLY A 305 18.86 -13.10 -22.23
N GLN A 306 19.32 -11.85 -22.25
CA GLN A 306 20.05 -11.26 -23.37
C GLN A 306 21.55 -11.29 -23.13
N SER A 307 22.32 -11.65 -24.16
CA SER A 307 23.79 -11.53 -24.14
C SER A 307 24.21 -10.30 -24.95
N ILE A 308 24.98 -9.42 -24.31
CA ILE A 308 25.50 -8.18 -24.89
C ILE A 308 27.02 -8.28 -24.97
N ALA A 309 27.59 -8.04 -26.16
CA ALA A 309 29.03 -8.05 -26.37
C ALA A 309 29.70 -6.81 -25.79
N ILE A 310 30.94 -6.95 -25.34
CA ILE A 310 31.80 -5.89 -24.83
C ILE A 310 33.05 -5.84 -25.69
N ASP A 311 33.48 -4.64 -26.08
CA ASP A 311 34.73 -4.45 -26.81
C ASP A 311 35.62 -3.36 -26.19
N GLY A 312 36.63 -2.91 -26.94
CA GLY A 312 37.59 -1.92 -26.45
C GLY A 312 37.05 -0.50 -26.37
N ASP A 313 35.87 -0.24 -26.96
CA ASP A 313 35.20 1.06 -27.01
C ASP A 313 34.03 1.14 -26.01
N THR A 314 33.63 0.03 -25.36
CA THR A 314 32.63 0.03 -24.28
C THR A 314 33.13 0.84 -23.08
N GLU A 315 32.35 1.83 -22.66
CA GLU A 315 32.62 2.67 -21.50
C GLU A 315 32.12 1.98 -20.22
N PHE A 316 32.88 2.11 -19.12
CA PHE A 316 32.46 1.64 -17.80
C PHE A 316 32.32 2.86 -16.90
N GLU A 317 31.15 3.01 -16.25
CA GLU A 317 30.89 4.14 -15.38
C GLU A 317 31.01 3.81 -13.89
N GLY A 318 31.09 4.87 -13.08
CA GLY A 318 31.17 4.77 -11.63
C GLY A 318 32.39 3.99 -11.13
N THR A 319 32.13 2.87 -10.45
CA THR A 319 33.18 2.00 -9.85
C THR A 319 33.41 0.71 -10.64
N LEU A 320 32.66 0.49 -11.73
CA LEU A 320 32.85 -0.65 -12.59
C LEU A 320 34.06 -0.48 -13.50
N ASP A 321 34.73 -1.59 -13.77
CA ASP A 321 35.75 -1.75 -14.77
C ASP A 321 35.75 -3.20 -15.28
N ALA A 322 36.53 -3.49 -16.32
CA ALA A 322 36.58 -4.83 -16.92
C ALA A 322 37.01 -5.95 -15.93
N ALA A 323 37.70 -5.63 -14.85
CA ALA A 323 38.11 -6.59 -13.82
C ALA A 323 37.03 -6.77 -12.75
N THR A 324 36.35 -5.69 -12.33
CA THR A 324 35.27 -5.75 -11.33
C THR A 324 33.97 -6.29 -11.92
N LEU A 325 33.73 -6.10 -13.22
CA LEU A 325 32.58 -6.68 -13.92
C LEU A 325 32.50 -8.21 -13.75
N GLN A 326 33.63 -8.90 -13.86
CA GLN A 326 33.69 -10.37 -13.71
C GLN A 326 33.52 -10.84 -12.25
N ALA A 327 33.54 -9.92 -11.29
CA ALA A 327 33.28 -10.22 -9.88
C ALA A 327 31.80 -10.07 -9.51
N LEU A 328 30.97 -9.55 -10.42
CA LEU A 328 29.53 -9.43 -10.21
C LEU A 328 28.87 -10.81 -10.07
N THR A 329 27.78 -10.81 -9.33
CA THR A 329 27.00 -11.97 -8.91
C THR A 329 25.55 -11.78 -9.31
N SER A 330 24.74 -12.83 -9.19
CA SER A 330 23.32 -12.78 -9.56
C SER A 330 22.43 -11.93 -8.65
N SER A 331 23.00 -11.30 -7.62
CA SER A 331 22.33 -10.30 -6.79
C SER A 331 22.70 -8.86 -7.15
N ASP A 332 23.65 -8.67 -8.07
CA ASP A 332 24.05 -7.35 -8.54
C ASP A 332 23.18 -6.95 -9.73
N ILE A 333 22.69 -5.70 -9.71
CA ILE A 333 21.96 -5.07 -10.82
C ILE A 333 22.96 -4.21 -11.60
N ILE A 334 22.86 -4.27 -12.93
CA ILE A 334 23.61 -3.40 -13.83
C ILE A 334 22.67 -2.77 -14.83
N GLU A 335 23.05 -1.59 -15.30
CA GLU A 335 22.49 -0.97 -16.49
C GLU A 335 23.50 -1.09 -17.63
N VAL A 336 23.00 -1.40 -18.83
CA VAL A 336 23.80 -1.55 -20.05
C VAL A 336 23.14 -0.80 -21.19
N ASP A 337 23.68 0.36 -21.57
CA ASP A 337 23.35 0.93 -22.88
C ASP A 337 24.01 0.11 -23.99
N PHE A 338 23.32 -0.05 -25.11
CA PHE A 338 23.85 -0.79 -26.24
C PHE A 338 23.39 -0.25 -27.59
N ILE A 339 24.01 -0.79 -28.64
CA ILE A 339 23.52 -0.69 -30.01
C ILE A 339 23.22 -2.07 -30.58
N VAL A 340 22.22 -2.13 -31.44
CA VAL A 340 21.92 -3.34 -32.22
C VAL A 340 22.67 -3.30 -33.54
N LEU A 341 23.52 -4.29 -33.78
CA LEU A 341 24.31 -4.43 -34.99
C LEU A 341 23.47 -5.01 -36.14
N SER A 342 23.98 -4.91 -37.38
CA SER A 342 23.26 -5.37 -38.58
C SER A 342 22.96 -6.87 -38.62
N ASP A 343 23.64 -7.67 -37.80
CA ASP A 343 23.40 -9.11 -37.66
C ASP A 343 22.45 -9.44 -36.50
N GLY A 344 21.90 -8.42 -35.82
CA GLY A 344 21.00 -8.54 -34.68
C GLY A 344 21.70 -8.74 -33.34
N SER A 345 23.03 -8.81 -33.30
CA SER A 345 23.77 -8.86 -32.04
C SER A 345 23.81 -7.49 -31.36
N ARG A 346 23.99 -7.49 -30.03
CA ARG A 346 24.08 -6.28 -29.21
C ARG A 346 25.53 -6.00 -28.83
N LEU A 347 25.94 -4.74 -28.90
CA LEU A 347 27.25 -4.26 -28.48
C LEU A 347 27.05 -3.16 -27.43
N ALA A 348 27.60 -3.36 -26.23
CA ALA A 348 27.52 -2.41 -25.14
C ALA A 348 28.27 -1.12 -25.48
N THR A 349 27.62 0.02 -25.24
CA THR A 349 28.22 1.34 -25.33
C THR A 349 28.65 1.86 -23.98
N SER A 350 27.86 1.60 -22.93
CA SER A 350 28.17 1.90 -21.53
C SER A 350 27.74 0.72 -20.65
N ILE A 351 28.37 0.58 -19.48
CA ILE A 351 27.94 -0.34 -18.43
C ILE A 351 28.14 0.35 -17.08
N GLU A 352 27.11 0.35 -16.25
CA GLU A 352 27.17 0.86 -14.89
C GLU A 352 26.42 -0.01 -13.87
N LEU A 353 26.56 0.32 -12.58
CA LEU A 353 25.82 -0.38 -11.52
C LEU A 353 24.43 0.24 -11.45
N GLY A 354 23.41 -0.60 -11.48
CA GLY A 354 22.02 -0.17 -11.38
C GLY A 354 21.68 0.40 -10.00
N SER A 355 20.54 1.07 -9.93
CA SER A 355 20.03 1.64 -8.68
C SER A 355 19.29 0.55 -7.89
N ASN A 356 19.65 0.36 -6.62
CA ASN A 356 18.95 -0.57 -5.71
C ASN A 356 17.79 0.11 -4.98
#